data_AF-A0A7V1I3Q6-F1
#
_entry.id   AF-A0A7V1I3Q6-F1
#
_cell.length_a   1.000
_cell.length_b   1.000
_cell.length_c   1.000
_cell.angle_alpha   90.00
_cell.angle_beta   90.00
_cell.angle_gamma   90.00
#
_symmetry.space_group_name_H-M   'P 1'
#
loop_
_entity.id
_entity.type
_entity.pdbx_description
1 polymer ?
#
loop_
_entity_poly.entity_id
_entity_poly.type
_entity_poly.pdbx_seq_one_letter_code
_entity_poly.pdbx_strand_id
1 'polypeptide(L)'
;IYCGKKVEIGRLEKMSKSKKNIVDPEKMINQYGADTVRLFILFAAPPERDLEWSPQGVEGAHRFLQRIWRLIKEVSPSLNNKSERKNLDEGEKLLYRKTHQTIKKVTEDIERFHFNTAISALMEFFNVITDFVQKNETKRSLVLKDAIEKFVILLSPFVPHITEELWHLMGHKTWLIEQPWPKWEEEALKEELLLVVIQINGKVRARMQVPAEISEQEVKKQALNQERIKQLLTGKEVKKIVWVPKKLINIVA
;
A
#
# COMPACT_ATOMS: atom_id res chain seq x y z
N ILE A 1 -31.70 16.07 28.88
CA ILE A 1 -33.05 16.25 28.28
C ILE A 1 -32.99 15.69 26.86
N TYR A 2 -33.60 14.53 26.62
CA TYR A 2 -33.73 13.96 25.28
C TYR A 2 -35.14 14.29 24.77
N CYS A 3 -35.26 15.19 23.79
CA CYS A 3 -36.56 15.74 23.36
C CYS A 3 -37.33 14.85 22.35
N GLY A 4 -36.85 13.63 22.07
CA GLY A 4 -37.53 12.63 21.23
C GLY A 4 -37.66 12.97 19.74
N LYS A 5 -37.17 14.13 19.28
CA LYS A 5 -37.20 14.51 17.86
C LYS A 5 -36.13 13.77 17.06
N LYS A 6 -36.45 13.45 15.80
CA LYS A 6 -35.50 12.89 14.84
C LYS A 6 -34.35 13.88 14.61
N VAL A 7 -33.12 13.42 14.72
CA VAL A 7 -31.93 14.23 14.43
C VAL A 7 -31.78 14.33 12.92
N GLU A 8 -31.77 15.55 12.39
CA GLU A 8 -31.40 15.82 11.00
C GLU A 8 -29.90 16.15 10.93
N ILE A 9 -29.16 15.40 10.11
CA ILE A 9 -27.74 15.64 9.91
C ILE A 9 -27.60 16.80 8.92
N GLY A 10 -27.04 17.91 9.40
CA GLY A 10 -26.76 19.10 8.59
C GLY A 10 -25.56 18.93 7.66
N ARG A 11 -25.23 20.00 6.93
CA ARG A 11 -24.02 20.06 6.11
C ARG A 11 -22.76 20.03 6.99
N LEU A 12 -21.65 19.60 6.41
CA LEU A 12 -20.34 19.71 7.07
C LEU A 12 -20.01 21.17 7.36
N GLU A 13 -19.51 21.43 8.57
CA GLU A 13 -19.16 22.77 9.02
C GLU A 13 -17.80 22.76 9.72
N LYS A 14 -17.08 23.88 9.60
CA LYS A 14 -15.86 24.14 10.37
C LYS A 14 -16.12 23.96 11.88
N MET A 15 -15.21 23.27 12.58
CA MET A 15 -15.26 23.12 14.02
C MET A 15 -15.10 24.48 14.74
N SER A 16 -15.99 24.79 15.68
CA SER A 16 -15.91 26.00 16.51
C SER A 16 -16.68 25.87 17.83
N LYS A 17 -16.26 26.62 18.87
CA LYS A 17 -16.91 26.60 20.19
C LYS A 17 -18.37 27.07 20.11
N SER A 18 -18.66 28.10 19.32
CA SER A 18 -20.01 28.65 19.15
C SER A 18 -20.98 27.67 18.51
N LYS A 19 -20.50 26.83 17.57
CA LYS A 19 -21.30 25.80 16.89
C LYS A 19 -21.41 24.49 17.68
N LYS A 20 -20.69 24.35 18.80
CA LYS A 20 -20.70 23.15 19.67
C LYS A 20 -20.41 21.84 18.90
N ASN A 21 -19.64 21.93 17.83
CA ASN A 21 -19.27 20.81 16.94
C ASN A 21 -17.77 20.44 17.06
N ILE A 22 -17.10 20.89 18.11
CA ILE A 22 -15.70 20.51 18.38
C ILE A 22 -15.66 19.03 18.76
N VAL A 23 -14.81 18.28 18.08
CA VAL A 23 -14.45 16.93 18.49
C VAL A 23 -13.21 17.00 19.38
N ASP A 24 -13.34 16.48 20.58
CA ASP A 24 -12.23 16.35 21.52
C ASP A 24 -11.34 15.16 21.11
N PRO A 25 -10.08 15.39 20.70
CA PRO A 25 -9.19 14.30 20.29
C PRO A 25 -8.82 13.40 21.48
N GLU A 26 -8.88 13.88 22.73
CA GLU A 26 -8.44 13.12 23.91
C GLU A 26 -9.27 11.85 24.10
N LYS A 27 -10.58 11.92 23.85
CA LYS A 27 -11.46 10.73 23.90
C LYS A 27 -11.00 9.65 22.92
N MET A 28 -10.59 10.04 21.72
CA MET A 28 -10.17 9.12 20.67
C MET A 28 -8.77 8.58 20.93
N ILE A 29 -7.88 9.41 21.47
CA ILE A 29 -6.54 8.99 21.90
C ILE A 29 -6.67 7.98 23.05
N ASN A 30 -7.52 8.22 24.04
CA ASN A 30 -7.73 7.31 25.16
C ASN A 30 -8.35 5.98 24.71
N GLN A 31 -9.24 6.01 23.72
CA GLN A 31 -9.91 4.80 23.23
C GLN A 31 -9.06 3.99 22.25
N TYR A 32 -8.36 4.63 21.31
CA TYR A 32 -7.69 3.98 20.19
C TYR A 32 -6.17 4.15 20.16
N GLY A 33 -5.61 4.99 21.03
CA GLY A 33 -4.19 5.35 21.07
C GLY A 33 -3.83 6.51 20.13
N ALA A 34 -2.75 7.22 20.48
CA ALA A 34 -2.27 8.38 19.73
C ALA A 34 -1.93 8.04 18.27
N ASP A 35 -1.31 6.88 18.02
CA ASP A 35 -0.93 6.43 16.69
C ASP A 35 -2.13 6.23 15.76
N THR A 36 -3.23 5.68 16.26
CA THR A 36 -4.45 5.54 15.47
C THR A 36 -4.94 6.91 14.98
N VAL A 37 -5.00 7.88 15.89
CA VAL A 37 -5.51 9.23 15.58
C VAL A 37 -4.57 9.95 14.61
N ARG A 38 -3.25 9.87 14.81
CA ARG A 38 -2.24 10.41 13.90
C ARG A 38 -2.37 9.82 12.50
N LEU A 39 -2.45 8.50 12.41
CA LEU A 39 -2.57 7.81 11.13
C LEU A 39 -3.84 8.21 10.38
N PHE A 40 -4.98 8.26 11.09
CA PHE A 40 -6.24 8.71 10.50
C PHE A 40 -6.12 10.13 9.93
N ILE A 41 -5.59 11.07 10.71
CA ILE A 41 -5.46 12.48 10.29
C ILE A 41 -4.58 12.59 9.04
N LEU A 42 -3.42 11.95 9.05
CA LEU A 42 -2.45 12.00 7.95
C LEU A 42 -2.91 11.25 6.69
N PHE A 43 -3.85 10.32 6.84
CA PHE A 43 -4.40 9.54 5.72
C PHE A 43 -5.66 10.16 5.11
N ALA A 44 -6.52 10.77 5.92
CA ALA A 44 -7.86 11.20 5.50
C ALA A 44 -7.84 12.32 4.46
N ALA A 45 -6.89 13.25 4.55
CA ALA A 45 -6.74 14.35 3.59
C ALA A 45 -5.28 14.80 3.51
N PRO A 46 -4.84 15.31 2.34
CA PRO A 46 -3.56 16.01 2.25
C PRO A 46 -3.61 17.32 3.07
N PRO A 47 -2.47 17.84 3.55
CA PRO A 47 -2.43 19.00 4.45
C PRO A 47 -3.09 20.27 3.89
N GLU A 48 -3.16 20.41 2.55
CA GLU A 48 -3.73 21.58 1.88
C GLU A 48 -5.25 21.50 1.70
N ARG A 49 -5.89 20.39 2.09
CA ARG A 49 -7.35 20.19 1.93
C ARG A 49 -8.04 20.06 3.28
N ASP A 50 -9.33 20.40 3.27
CA ASP A 50 -10.19 20.18 4.43
C ASP A 50 -10.31 18.68 4.73
N LEU A 51 -10.17 18.35 6.02
CA LEU A 51 -10.38 17.01 6.54
C LEU A 51 -11.80 16.89 7.09
N GLU A 52 -12.54 15.92 6.59
CA GLU A 52 -13.81 15.51 7.19
C GLU A 52 -13.54 14.53 8.34
N TRP A 53 -13.94 14.92 9.55
CA TRP A 53 -13.77 14.06 10.71
C TRP A 53 -14.78 12.90 10.70
N SER A 54 -14.28 11.66 10.76
CA SER A 54 -15.11 10.45 10.75
C SER A 54 -14.63 9.44 11.80
N PRO A 55 -15.45 9.11 12.82
CA PRO A 55 -15.15 8.03 13.76
C PRO A 55 -14.90 6.67 13.07
N GLN A 56 -15.63 6.38 11.99
CA GLN A 56 -15.42 5.17 11.18
C GLN A 56 -14.05 5.16 10.51
N GLY A 57 -13.54 6.33 10.10
CA GLY A 57 -12.18 6.49 9.59
C GLY A 57 -11.13 6.16 10.65
N VAL A 58 -11.33 6.62 11.89
CA VAL A 58 -10.46 6.30 13.05
C VAL A 58 -10.46 4.80 13.32
N GLU A 59 -11.63 4.15 13.34
CA GLU A 59 -11.73 2.69 13.49
C GLU A 59 -11.03 1.93 12.35
N GLY A 60 -11.08 2.45 11.12
CA GLY A 60 -10.33 1.92 9.98
C GLY A 60 -8.82 1.92 10.23
N ALA A 61 -8.27 3.06 10.65
CA ALA A 61 -6.86 3.19 11.01
C ALA A 61 -6.49 2.24 12.16
N HIS A 62 -7.34 2.12 13.18
CA HIS A 62 -7.11 1.22 14.31
C HIS A 62 -7.01 -0.24 13.85
N ARG A 63 -7.96 -0.70 13.02
CA ARG A 63 -7.95 -2.06 12.48
C ARG A 63 -6.71 -2.34 11.64
N PHE A 64 -6.23 -1.35 10.88
CA PHE A 64 -4.99 -1.49 10.12
C PHE A 64 -3.78 -1.69 11.04
N LEU A 65 -3.62 -0.87 12.08
CA LEU A 65 -2.55 -1.04 13.07
C LEU A 65 -2.63 -2.40 13.79
N GLN A 66 -3.83 -2.86 14.13
CA GLN A 66 -4.03 -4.20 14.72
C GLN A 66 -3.62 -5.33 13.77
N ARG A 67 -3.85 -5.19 12.45
CA ARG A 67 -3.38 -6.17 11.45
C ARG A 67 -1.86 -6.22 11.39
N ILE A 68 -1.20 -5.05 11.39
CA ILE A 68 0.26 -4.95 11.42
C ILE A 68 0.82 -5.65 12.66
N TRP A 69 0.29 -5.32 13.84
CA TRP A 69 0.71 -5.92 15.09
C TRP A 69 0.62 -7.44 15.08
N ARG A 70 -0.53 -7.99 14.67
CA ARG A 70 -0.76 -9.43 14.62
C ARG A 70 0.23 -10.13 13.69
N LEU A 71 0.41 -9.62 12.47
CA LEU A 71 1.30 -10.23 11.49
C LEU A 71 2.75 -10.21 11.96
N ILE A 72 3.25 -9.06 12.42
CA ILE A 72 4.66 -8.94 12.84
C ILE A 72 4.93 -9.77 14.10
N LYS A 73 3.99 -9.79 15.05
CA LYS A 73 4.09 -10.66 16.24
C LYS A 73 4.15 -12.13 15.87
N GLU A 74 3.37 -12.56 14.87
CA GLU A 74 3.34 -13.94 14.38
C GLU A 74 4.67 -14.35 13.74
N VAL A 75 5.27 -13.47 12.93
CA VAL A 75 6.50 -13.80 12.19
C VAL A 75 7.78 -13.51 12.96
N SER A 76 7.76 -12.61 13.95
CA SER A 76 8.94 -12.18 14.73
C SER A 76 9.84 -13.35 15.21
N PRO A 77 9.31 -14.44 15.80
CA PRO A 77 10.14 -15.56 16.24
C PRO A 77 10.97 -16.22 15.12
N SER A 78 10.48 -16.16 13.87
CA SER A 78 11.14 -16.75 12.71
C SER A 78 12.18 -15.83 12.06
N LEU A 79 12.14 -14.52 12.33
CA LEU A 79 13.03 -13.53 11.71
C LEU A 79 14.48 -13.61 12.23
N ASN A 80 14.73 -14.26 13.36
CA ASN A 80 16.07 -14.35 13.96
C ASN A 80 16.89 -15.57 13.49
N ASN A 81 16.34 -16.40 12.60
CA ASN A 81 17.04 -17.55 12.06
C ASN A 81 17.95 -17.17 10.89
N LYS A 82 19.21 -17.63 10.93
CA LYS A 82 20.15 -17.49 9.82
C LYS A 82 19.73 -18.44 8.69
N SER A 83 19.46 -17.89 7.51
CA SER A 83 19.32 -18.66 6.27
C SER A 83 20.62 -18.52 5.47
N GLU A 84 21.17 -19.64 5.00
CA GLU A 84 22.21 -19.63 3.96
C GLU A 84 21.55 -19.39 2.59
N ARG A 85 22.09 -18.46 1.80
CA ARG A 85 21.51 -18.04 0.51
C ARG A 85 22.26 -18.69 -0.66
N LYS A 86 21.51 -19.12 -1.69
CA LYS A 86 22.08 -19.34 -3.02
C LYS A 86 21.32 -18.69 -4.19
N ASN A 87 20.02 -18.37 -4.09
CA ASN A 87 19.27 -17.55 -5.08
C ASN A 87 17.91 -17.10 -4.48
N LEU A 88 17.36 -15.97 -4.94
CA LEU A 88 16.01 -15.50 -4.57
C LEU A 88 14.94 -16.20 -5.41
N ASP A 89 13.87 -16.67 -4.77
CA ASP A 89 12.68 -17.12 -5.48
C ASP A 89 11.85 -15.95 -6.04
N GLU A 90 10.84 -16.23 -6.87
CA GLU A 90 10.01 -15.19 -7.50
C GLU A 90 9.21 -14.35 -6.48
N GLY A 91 8.78 -14.95 -5.37
CA GLY A 91 8.11 -14.25 -4.28
C GLY A 91 9.07 -13.31 -3.55
N GLU A 92 10.30 -13.75 -3.32
CA GLU A 92 11.35 -12.95 -2.70
C GLU A 92 11.79 -11.79 -3.61
N LYS A 93 11.94 -12.03 -4.93
CA LYS A 93 12.21 -10.96 -5.90
C LYS A 93 11.11 -9.90 -5.90
N LEU A 94 9.84 -10.34 -5.89
CA LEU A 94 8.70 -9.44 -5.82
C LEU A 94 8.71 -8.60 -4.53
N LEU A 95 8.93 -9.26 -3.38
CA LEU A 95 8.96 -8.59 -2.08
C LEU A 95 10.11 -7.58 -2.02
N TYR A 96 11.31 -7.99 -2.43
CA TYR A 96 12.50 -7.14 -2.51
C TYR A 96 12.23 -5.90 -3.39
N ARG A 97 11.71 -6.09 -4.60
CA ARG A 97 11.32 -4.99 -5.49
C ARG A 97 10.32 -4.04 -4.83
N LYS A 98 9.23 -4.58 -4.25
CA LYS A 98 8.20 -3.74 -3.60
C LYS A 98 8.77 -2.96 -2.41
N THR A 99 9.71 -3.54 -1.65
CA THR A 99 10.42 -2.84 -0.57
C THR A 99 11.12 -1.59 -1.11
N HIS A 100 11.96 -1.72 -2.14
CA HIS A 100 12.71 -0.59 -2.71
C HIS A 100 11.80 0.45 -3.38
N GLN A 101 10.75 0.01 -4.09
CA GLN A 101 9.73 0.91 -4.65
C GLN A 101 9.02 1.71 -3.55
N THR A 102 8.70 1.07 -2.42
CA THR A 102 8.01 1.73 -1.31
C THR A 102 8.92 2.71 -0.59
N ILE A 103 10.20 2.38 -0.38
CA ILE A 103 11.18 3.32 0.19
C ILE A 103 11.23 4.59 -0.66
N LYS A 104 11.41 4.47 -1.98
CA LYS A 104 11.45 5.61 -2.89
C LYS A 104 10.17 6.45 -2.80
N LYS A 105 9.00 5.80 -2.94
CA LYS A 105 7.70 6.48 -2.94
C LYS A 105 7.43 7.22 -1.63
N VAL A 106 7.65 6.58 -0.49
CA VAL A 106 7.41 7.17 0.84
C VAL A 106 8.37 8.33 1.09
N THR A 107 9.65 8.19 0.69
CA THR A 107 10.65 9.27 0.81
C THR A 107 10.21 10.50 0.03
N GLU A 108 9.92 10.35 -1.27
CA GLU A 108 9.50 11.45 -2.14
C GLU A 108 8.17 12.10 -1.70
N ASP A 109 7.24 11.30 -1.19
CA ASP A 109 5.95 11.80 -0.71
C ASP A 109 6.05 12.58 0.60
N ILE A 110 6.90 12.13 1.54
CA ILE A 110 7.12 12.85 2.80
C ILE A 110 7.74 14.22 2.51
N GLU A 111 8.73 14.30 1.62
CA GLU A 111 9.35 15.57 1.21
C GLU A 111 8.34 16.56 0.59
N ARG A 112 7.31 16.03 -0.07
CA ARG A 112 6.23 16.80 -0.71
C ARG A 112 4.98 16.95 0.15
N PHE A 113 5.03 16.53 1.42
CA PHE A 113 3.88 16.55 2.34
C PHE A 113 2.66 15.73 1.86
N HIS A 114 2.84 14.79 0.93
CA HIS A 114 1.80 13.90 0.43
C HIS A 114 1.63 12.66 1.34
N PHE A 115 1.37 12.87 2.62
CA PHE A 115 1.33 11.79 3.63
C PHE A 115 0.28 10.71 3.36
N ASN A 116 -0.88 11.09 2.82
CA ASN A 116 -1.96 10.17 2.47
C ASN A 116 -1.55 9.16 1.38
N THR A 117 -0.76 9.59 0.39
CA THR A 117 -0.23 8.69 -0.63
C THR A 117 0.95 7.87 -0.14
N ALA A 118 1.76 8.40 0.79
CA ALA A 118 2.81 7.63 1.46
C ALA A 118 2.21 6.48 2.28
N ILE A 119 1.17 6.76 3.06
CA ILE A 119 0.44 5.76 3.85
C ILE A 119 -0.25 4.74 2.93
N SER A 120 -0.84 5.17 1.82
CA SER A 120 -1.37 4.24 0.79
C SER A 120 -0.30 3.28 0.27
N ALA A 121 0.90 3.77 -0.03
CA ALA A 121 2.02 2.94 -0.48
C ALA A 121 2.46 1.93 0.59
N LEU A 122 2.47 2.34 1.88
CA LEU A 122 2.73 1.44 3.01
C LEU A 122 1.64 0.38 3.17
N MET A 123 0.36 0.72 2.98
CA MET A 123 -0.74 -0.26 3.02
C MET A 123 -0.60 -1.30 1.90
N GLU A 124 -0.24 -0.88 0.68
CA GLU A 124 0.06 -1.81 -0.42
C GLU A 124 1.26 -2.70 -0.11
N PHE A 125 2.33 -2.12 0.43
CA PHE A 125 3.52 -2.88 0.80
C PHE A 125 3.20 -3.92 1.88
N PHE A 126 2.42 -3.53 2.89
CA PHE A 126 1.96 -4.45 3.93
C PHE A 126 1.11 -5.60 3.37
N ASN A 127 0.29 -5.37 2.35
CA ASN A 127 -0.46 -6.43 1.69
C ASN A 127 0.47 -7.41 0.95
N VAL A 128 1.55 -6.93 0.32
CA VAL A 128 2.58 -7.79 -0.31
C VAL A 128 3.32 -8.61 0.73
N ILE A 129 3.71 -8.02 1.87
CA ILE A 129 4.30 -8.75 3.00
C ILE A 129 3.34 -9.84 3.49
N THR A 130 2.05 -9.50 3.67
CA THR A 130 1.04 -10.45 4.13
C THR A 130 0.88 -11.63 3.17
N ASP A 131 0.77 -11.36 1.86
CA ASP A 131 0.64 -12.39 0.82
C ASP A 131 1.88 -13.30 0.77
N PHE A 132 3.09 -12.73 0.88
CA PHE A 132 4.32 -13.50 0.96
C PHE A 132 4.33 -14.43 2.18
N VAL A 133 3.97 -13.91 3.37
CA VAL A 133 3.91 -14.70 4.62
C VAL A 133 2.88 -15.83 4.53
N GLN A 134 1.75 -15.60 3.88
CA GLN A 134 0.71 -16.63 3.71
C GLN A 134 1.14 -17.75 2.75
N LYS A 135 1.93 -17.42 1.73
CA LYS A 135 2.42 -18.37 0.73
C LYS A 135 3.69 -19.11 1.17
N ASN A 136 4.49 -18.52 2.06
CA ASN A 136 5.74 -19.10 2.52
C ASN A 136 5.57 -19.77 3.89
N GLU A 137 5.40 -21.10 3.90
CA GLU A 137 5.15 -21.88 5.12
C GLU A 137 6.26 -21.73 6.17
N THR A 138 7.51 -21.59 5.74
CA THR A 138 8.64 -21.55 6.66
C THR A 138 8.80 -20.18 7.33
N LYS A 139 8.33 -19.10 6.69
CA LYS A 139 8.49 -17.70 7.14
C LYS A 139 9.94 -17.32 7.47
N ARG A 140 10.91 -18.10 6.99
CA ARG A 140 12.35 -17.92 7.19
C ARG A 140 12.94 -17.36 5.92
N SER A 141 12.85 -16.04 5.75
CA SER A 141 13.46 -15.34 4.64
C SER A 141 14.17 -14.10 5.14
N LEU A 142 15.44 -13.95 4.76
CA LEU A 142 16.20 -12.72 4.99
C LEU A 142 15.57 -11.53 4.23
N VAL A 143 14.91 -11.79 3.10
CA VAL A 143 14.17 -10.75 2.36
C VAL A 143 12.93 -10.31 3.16
N LEU A 144 12.21 -11.26 3.77
CA LEU A 144 11.07 -10.95 4.63
C LEU A 144 11.49 -10.13 5.85
N LYS A 145 12.59 -10.51 6.52
CA LYS A 145 13.14 -9.75 7.65
C LYS A 145 13.44 -8.31 7.24
N ASP A 146 14.24 -8.15 6.19
CA ASP A 146 14.62 -6.84 5.66
C ASP A 146 13.40 -5.99 5.27
N ALA A 147 12.42 -6.60 4.59
CA ALA A 147 11.18 -5.93 4.20
C ALA A 147 10.37 -5.44 5.42
N ILE A 148 10.23 -6.25 6.47
CA ILE A 148 9.50 -5.88 7.69
C ILE A 148 10.25 -4.80 8.47
N GLU A 149 11.57 -4.92 8.65
CA GLU A 149 12.38 -3.90 9.33
C GLU A 149 12.25 -2.54 8.62
N LYS A 150 12.40 -2.52 7.29
CA LYS A 150 12.21 -1.31 6.48
C LYS A 150 10.77 -0.80 6.53
N PHE A 151 9.77 -1.67 6.51
CA PHE A 151 8.37 -1.28 6.68
C PHE A 151 8.14 -0.55 8.02
N VAL A 152 8.69 -1.08 9.12
CA VAL A 152 8.57 -0.49 10.46
C VAL A 152 9.27 0.88 10.51
N ILE A 153 10.48 1.00 9.95
CA ILE A 153 11.19 2.29 9.87
C ILE A 153 10.38 3.32 9.06
N LEU A 154 9.91 2.95 7.87
CA LEU A 154 9.14 3.87 7.00
C LEU A 154 7.80 4.29 7.62
N LEU A 155 7.20 3.45 8.45
CA LEU A 155 5.93 3.71 9.13
C LEU A 155 6.10 4.61 10.37
N SER A 156 7.31 4.65 10.95
CA SER A 156 7.59 5.33 12.22
C SER A 156 7.27 6.83 12.28
N PRO A 157 7.42 7.64 11.20
CA PRO A 157 7.03 9.05 11.27
C PRO A 157 5.53 9.25 11.52
N PHE A 158 4.71 8.29 11.07
CA PHE A 158 3.26 8.34 11.17
C PHE A 158 2.78 7.83 12.53
N VAL A 159 3.32 6.68 12.96
CA VAL A 159 2.88 5.95 14.16
C VAL A 159 4.08 5.48 14.99
N PRO A 160 4.76 6.39 15.69
CA PRO A 160 6.04 6.11 16.34
C PRO A 160 5.94 5.10 17.48
N HIS A 161 4.85 5.07 18.25
CA HIS A 161 4.78 4.26 19.46
C HIS A 161 4.68 2.76 19.13
N ILE A 162 3.75 2.39 18.24
CA ILE A 162 3.58 1.00 17.82
C ILE A 162 4.81 0.50 17.05
N THR A 163 5.45 1.36 16.26
CA THR A 163 6.65 0.96 15.50
C THR A 163 7.85 0.72 16.40
N GLU A 164 8.03 1.53 17.46
CA GLU A 164 9.05 1.30 18.49
C GLU A 164 8.83 -0.04 19.22
N GLU A 165 7.58 -0.33 19.62
CA GLU A 165 7.23 -1.61 20.24
C GLU A 165 7.49 -2.80 19.31
N LEU A 166 7.12 -2.67 18.02
CA LEU A 166 7.37 -3.69 17.01
C LEU A 166 8.86 -3.92 16.76
N TRP A 167 9.67 -2.87 16.78
CA TRP A 167 11.11 -2.94 16.65
C TRP A 167 11.72 -3.78 17.78
N HIS A 168 11.35 -3.50 19.03
CA HIS A 168 11.78 -4.29 20.18
C HIS A 168 11.22 -5.72 20.15
N LEU A 169 9.97 -5.90 19.71
CA LEU A 169 9.33 -7.21 19.55
C LEU A 169 10.08 -8.12 18.57
N MET A 170 10.74 -7.55 17.55
CA MET A 170 11.60 -8.30 16.61
C MET A 170 12.97 -8.68 17.21
N GLY A 171 13.28 -8.22 18.42
CA GLY A 171 14.51 -8.54 19.16
C GLY A 171 15.60 -7.49 19.02
N HIS A 172 15.32 -6.34 18.41
CA HIS A 172 16.26 -5.22 18.40
C HIS A 172 16.38 -4.60 19.80
N LYS A 173 17.59 -4.13 20.13
CA LYS A 173 17.91 -3.53 21.44
C LYS A 173 18.18 -2.02 21.38
N THR A 174 18.23 -1.49 20.16
CA THR A 174 18.44 -0.06 19.88
C THR A 174 17.10 0.60 19.68
N TRP A 175 17.05 1.93 19.85
CA TRP A 175 15.86 2.69 19.53
C TRP A 175 15.65 2.75 18.02
N LEU A 176 14.38 2.66 17.61
CA LEU A 176 13.98 2.78 16.20
C LEU A 176 14.28 4.18 15.68
N ILE A 177 14.06 5.21 16.50
CA ILE A 177 14.32 6.62 16.13
C ILE A 177 15.79 6.90 15.80
N GLU A 178 16.71 6.07 16.28
CA GLU A 178 18.15 6.18 15.99
C GLU A 178 18.54 5.46 14.69
N GLN A 179 17.63 4.69 14.08
CA GLN A 179 17.91 4.00 12.84
C GLN A 179 17.96 4.99 11.67
N PRO A 180 18.93 4.84 10.74
CA PRO A 180 18.98 5.67 9.56
C PRO A 180 17.76 5.40 8.67
N TRP A 181 17.31 6.44 7.97
CA TRP A 181 16.29 6.29 6.95
C TRP A 181 16.79 5.34 5.83
N PRO A 182 15.99 4.35 5.40
CA PRO A 182 16.44 3.36 4.44
C PRO A 182 16.65 3.97 3.06
N LYS A 183 17.65 3.47 2.33
CA LYS A 183 17.92 3.84 0.93
C LYS A 183 17.35 2.78 0.00
N TRP A 184 16.93 3.19 -1.19
CA TRP A 184 16.52 2.26 -2.25
C TRP A 184 17.65 1.97 -3.22
N GLU A 185 17.51 0.90 -4.01
CA GLU A 185 18.43 0.50 -5.07
C GLU A 185 17.71 0.66 -6.40
N GLU A 186 18.30 1.39 -7.35
CA GLU A 186 17.65 1.69 -8.64
C GLU A 186 17.42 0.42 -9.48
N GLU A 187 18.34 -0.55 -9.42
CA GLU A 187 18.19 -1.83 -10.12
C GLU A 187 16.99 -2.65 -9.60
N ALA A 188 16.73 -2.59 -8.28
CA ALA A 188 15.60 -3.28 -7.67
C ALA A 188 14.24 -2.73 -8.14
N LEU A 189 14.19 -1.51 -8.68
CA LEU A 189 12.95 -0.89 -9.17
C LEU A 189 12.50 -1.45 -10.52
N LYS A 190 13.40 -2.10 -11.27
CA LYS A 190 13.11 -2.64 -12.60
C LYS A 190 12.08 -3.76 -12.49
N GLU A 191 10.95 -3.59 -13.15
CA GLU A 191 9.99 -4.66 -13.35
C GLU A 191 10.50 -5.58 -14.44
N GLU A 192 10.53 -6.89 -14.22
CA GLU A 192 10.82 -7.87 -15.27
C GLU A 192 9.56 -8.13 -16.12
N LEU A 193 8.40 -8.11 -15.47
CA LEU A 193 7.09 -8.34 -16.08
C LEU A 193 6.13 -7.20 -15.73
N LEU A 194 5.48 -6.63 -16.73
CA LEU A 194 4.45 -5.60 -16.63
C LEU A 194 3.07 -6.22 -16.76
N LEU A 195 2.13 -5.82 -15.90
CA LEU A 195 0.71 -6.15 -16.08
C LEU A 195 0.06 -5.17 -17.06
N VAL A 196 -0.29 -5.66 -18.24
CA VAL A 196 -0.96 -4.89 -19.28
C VAL A 196 -2.45 -5.18 -19.28
N VAL A 197 -3.26 -4.12 -19.13
CA VAL A 197 -4.72 -4.23 -19.22
C VAL A 197 -5.14 -4.18 -20.68
N ILE A 198 -6.01 -5.10 -21.10
CA ILE A 198 -6.56 -5.12 -22.46
C ILE A 198 -8.01 -4.61 -22.41
N GLN A 199 -8.27 -3.57 -23.20
CA GLN A 199 -9.57 -2.93 -23.37
C GLN A 199 -10.10 -3.13 -24.78
N ILE A 200 -11.42 -3.20 -24.92
CA ILE A 200 -12.13 -3.09 -26.20
C ILE A 200 -13.14 -1.96 -26.07
N ASN A 201 -13.04 -0.95 -26.93
CA ASN A 201 -13.85 0.28 -26.89
C ASN A 201 -13.88 0.90 -25.47
N GLY A 202 -12.71 0.98 -24.83
CA GLY A 202 -12.54 1.55 -23.49
C GLY A 202 -13.00 0.67 -22.31
N LYS A 203 -13.61 -0.49 -22.57
CA LYS A 203 -14.05 -1.42 -21.50
C LYS A 203 -12.99 -2.49 -21.28
N VAL A 204 -12.60 -2.73 -20.02
CA VAL A 204 -11.63 -3.78 -19.65
C VAL A 204 -12.19 -5.17 -19.96
N ARG A 205 -11.40 -5.99 -20.64
CA ARG A 205 -11.77 -7.35 -21.07
C ARG A 205 -10.81 -8.43 -20.58
N ALA A 206 -9.52 -8.12 -20.53
CA ALA A 206 -8.52 -9.07 -20.05
C ALA A 206 -7.31 -8.33 -19.47
N ARG A 207 -6.38 -9.11 -18.93
CA ARG A 207 -5.06 -8.66 -18.48
C ARG A 207 -4.02 -9.68 -18.94
N MET A 208 -2.79 -9.24 -19.16
CA MET A 208 -1.64 -10.12 -19.44
C MET A 208 -0.40 -9.61 -18.74
N GLN A 209 0.51 -10.52 -18.41
CA GLN A 209 1.86 -10.17 -18.00
C GLN A 209 2.79 -10.28 -19.22
N VAL A 210 3.61 -9.26 -19.42
CA VAL A 210 4.56 -9.20 -20.55
C VAL A 210 5.92 -8.69 -20.07
N PRO A 211 7.04 -9.05 -20.70
CA PRO A 211 8.34 -8.50 -20.35
C PRO A 211 8.35 -6.97 -20.35
N ALA A 212 9.07 -6.34 -19.43
CA ALA A 212 9.05 -4.88 -19.34
C ALA A 212 9.68 -4.16 -20.54
N GLU A 213 10.55 -4.86 -21.27
CA GLU A 213 11.19 -4.41 -22.50
C GLU A 213 10.45 -4.87 -23.76
N ILE A 214 9.19 -5.35 -23.64
CA ILE A 214 8.41 -5.81 -24.79
C ILE A 214 8.22 -4.69 -25.83
N SER A 215 8.39 -5.04 -27.10
CA SER A 215 8.14 -4.11 -28.21
C SER A 215 6.64 -3.86 -28.41
N GLU A 216 6.29 -2.70 -28.95
CA GLU A 216 4.90 -2.36 -29.28
C GLU A 216 4.24 -3.39 -30.23
N GLN A 217 5.01 -3.93 -31.16
CA GLN A 217 4.51 -4.93 -32.11
C GLN A 217 4.17 -6.25 -31.40
N GLU A 218 5.07 -6.71 -30.52
CA GLU A 218 4.90 -7.98 -29.83
C GLU A 218 3.76 -7.91 -28.80
N VAL A 219 3.65 -6.80 -28.06
CA VAL A 219 2.57 -6.63 -27.07
C VAL A 219 1.19 -6.58 -27.75
N LYS A 220 1.07 -5.94 -28.92
CA LYS A 220 -0.19 -5.93 -29.71
C LYS A 220 -0.54 -7.33 -30.20
N LYS A 221 0.45 -8.08 -30.70
CA LYS A 221 0.27 -9.45 -31.18
C LYS A 221 -0.20 -10.38 -30.07
N GLN A 222 0.42 -10.31 -28.88
CA GLN A 222 0.01 -11.12 -27.73
C GLN A 222 -1.40 -10.78 -27.26
N ALA A 223 -1.78 -9.49 -27.22
CA ALA A 223 -3.12 -9.09 -26.83
C ALA A 223 -4.22 -9.60 -27.78
N LEU A 224 -3.98 -9.53 -29.10
CA LEU A 224 -4.90 -10.08 -30.11
C LEU A 224 -4.95 -11.61 -30.08
N ASN A 225 -3.88 -12.26 -29.62
CA ASN A 225 -3.82 -13.71 -29.57
C ASN A 225 -4.57 -14.35 -28.40
N GLN A 226 -4.99 -13.57 -27.41
CA GLN A 226 -5.80 -14.09 -26.31
C GLN A 226 -7.16 -14.60 -26.79
N GLU A 227 -7.50 -15.81 -26.38
CA GLU A 227 -8.74 -16.49 -26.77
C GLU A 227 -10.00 -15.68 -26.45
N ARG A 228 -10.05 -15.08 -25.24
CA ARG A 228 -11.14 -14.19 -24.84
C ARG A 228 -11.26 -12.95 -25.73
N ILE A 229 -10.14 -12.39 -26.18
CA ILE A 229 -10.13 -11.21 -27.04
C ILE A 229 -10.58 -11.58 -28.45
N LYS A 230 -10.10 -12.70 -29.00
CA LYS A 230 -10.57 -13.24 -30.29
C LYS A 230 -12.08 -13.42 -30.32
N GLN A 231 -12.64 -14.07 -29.29
CA GLN A 231 -14.09 -14.27 -29.16
C GLN A 231 -14.89 -12.96 -29.14
N LEU A 232 -14.38 -11.93 -28.44
CA LEU A 232 -15.06 -10.63 -28.33
C LEU A 232 -14.97 -9.77 -29.61
N LEU A 233 -14.00 -10.09 -30.47
CA LEU A 233 -13.76 -9.45 -31.76
C LEU A 233 -14.37 -10.22 -32.95
N THR A 234 -14.93 -11.42 -32.74
CA THR A 234 -15.60 -12.18 -33.80
C THR A 234 -16.69 -11.34 -34.47
N GLY A 235 -16.59 -11.18 -35.79
CA GLY A 235 -17.53 -10.39 -36.60
C GLY A 235 -17.37 -8.87 -36.50
N LYS A 236 -16.28 -8.37 -35.87
CA LYS A 236 -15.98 -6.93 -35.77
C LYS A 236 -14.67 -6.59 -36.48
N GLU A 237 -14.65 -5.44 -37.12
CA GLU A 237 -13.46 -4.91 -37.78
C GLU A 237 -12.62 -4.08 -36.80
N VAL A 238 -11.34 -4.42 -36.62
CA VAL A 238 -10.45 -3.66 -35.76
C VAL A 238 -9.97 -2.41 -36.50
N LYS A 239 -10.46 -1.25 -36.07
CA LYS A 239 -10.13 0.06 -36.67
C LYS A 239 -8.80 0.62 -36.19
N LYS A 240 -8.49 0.45 -34.89
CA LYS A 240 -7.29 1.02 -34.27
C LYS A 240 -6.88 0.23 -33.03
N ILE A 241 -5.58 0.09 -32.80
CA ILE A 241 -5.03 -0.46 -31.56
C ILE A 241 -4.10 0.59 -30.93
N VAL A 242 -4.49 1.10 -29.77
CA VAL A 242 -3.75 2.10 -29.02
C VAL A 242 -2.95 1.40 -27.93
N TRP A 243 -1.63 1.52 -27.99
CA TRP A 243 -0.74 1.08 -26.94
C TRP A 243 -0.35 2.27 -26.06
N VAL A 244 -0.61 2.15 -24.76
CA VAL A 244 -0.06 3.05 -23.75
C VAL A 244 1.04 2.30 -23.01
N PRO A 245 2.32 2.62 -23.27
CA PRO A 245 3.45 1.90 -22.70
C PRO A 245 3.31 1.67 -21.19
N LYS A 246 3.56 0.43 -20.78
CA LYS A 246 3.52 -0.03 -19.38
C LYS A 246 2.16 0.12 -18.67
N LYS A 247 1.07 0.35 -19.40
CA LYS A 247 -0.28 0.50 -18.81
C LYS A 247 -1.33 -0.39 -19.47
N LEU A 248 -1.66 -0.14 -20.74
CA LEU A 248 -2.82 -0.78 -21.37
C LEU A 248 -2.75 -0.80 -22.90
N ILE A 249 -3.45 -1.77 -23.48
CA ILE A 249 -3.83 -1.81 -24.89
C ILE A 249 -5.33 -1.55 -24.99
N ASN A 250 -5.74 -0.59 -25.82
CA ASN A 250 -7.14 -0.39 -26.18
C ASN A 250 -7.38 -0.71 -27.66
N ILE A 251 -8.25 -1.68 -27.91
CA ILE A 251 -8.65 -2.13 -29.24
C ILE A 251 -9.97 -1.43 -29.58
N VAL A 252 -9.96 -0.64 -30.64
CA VAL A 252 -11.14 0.02 -31.18
C VAL A 252 -11.69 -0.86 -32.30
N ALA A 253 -12.87 -1.45 -32.07
CA ALA A 253 -13.53 -2.39 -32.97
C ALA A 253 -15.03 -2.14 -33.03
#